data_AF-A0A3Q9KTZ0-F1
#
_entry.id   AF-A0A3Q9KTZ0-F1
#
_cell.length_a   1.000
_cell.length_b   1.000
_cell.length_c   1.000
_cell.angle_alpha   90.00
_cell.angle_beta   90.00
_cell.angle_gamma   90.00
#
_symmetry.space_group_name_H-M   'P 1'
#
loop_
_entity.id
_entity.type
_entity.pdbx_description
1 polymer ?
#
loop_
_entity_poly.entity_id
_entity_poly.type
_entity_poly.pdbx_seq_one_letter_code
_entity_poly.pdbx_strand_id
1 'polypeptide(L)'
;MDELGARAAALVAGRPREARLRSVGTSRAGHPLRLLSVGRGSRQVLVVAGPHANEPVGGVTALRLAERVLAQPRFTEGADATWNLLLSVDPDGLRHNEGWLAGPYTLGRYFRNFFRPGFLEQPEWLPAGADAAALPETRALLGLQDELRPFLQCSLHGVDVGGGFVELTHDLPGLARRVAHTAARLGIPRELGSYDALYWPSLGPAVYRIPPPRLGDLAAAITEAAVESTWLHPCRHGTVTAVVEAPMWGVAAVEDGSPPADPAPALRAASHSLRADIRLLAAIAARLRPHLAGVPDAPRLLALVEDYLLVCPGLADAWDPDIADGARPLPPLSGGHLAALSISARRLVLRTAGLLHQLVTRTGHDPAEVGPVLDRLIDTWCADYRDRCGARWIPVARQAEYQTRVVLAAFELALRHPPVPSRSSDPGWGPEAAVPMHRE
;
A
#
# COMPACT_ATOMS: atom_id res chain seq x y z
N MET A 1 12.85 -13.70 1.93
CA MET A 1 13.19 -13.19 3.29
C MET A 1 14.63 -13.46 3.68
N ASP A 2 15.13 -14.67 3.46
CA ASP A 2 16.44 -15.09 3.96
C ASP A 2 17.60 -14.27 3.38
N GLU A 3 17.51 -13.89 2.10
CA GLU A 3 18.48 -12.98 1.47
C GLU A 3 18.55 -11.61 2.15
N LEU A 4 17.41 -11.01 2.52
CA LEU A 4 17.37 -9.72 3.22
C LEU A 4 18.07 -9.81 4.58
N GLY A 5 17.80 -10.88 5.32
CA GLY A 5 18.43 -11.15 6.62
C GLY A 5 19.94 -11.36 6.48
N ALA A 6 20.39 -12.15 5.50
CA ALA A 6 21.79 -12.42 5.25
C ALA A 6 22.56 -11.13 4.86
N ARG A 7 21.99 -10.31 3.97
CA ARG A 7 22.59 -9.04 3.56
C ARG A 7 22.68 -8.03 4.71
N ALA A 8 21.65 -7.93 5.54
CA ALA A 8 21.68 -7.09 6.73
C ALA A 8 22.77 -7.55 7.73
N ALA A 9 22.87 -8.87 7.96
CA ALA A 9 23.91 -9.43 8.83
C ALA A 9 25.33 -9.17 8.30
N ALA A 10 25.54 -9.33 6.99
CA ALA A 10 26.80 -9.04 6.33
C ALA A 10 27.18 -7.54 6.45
N LEU A 11 26.20 -6.64 6.27
CA LEU A 11 26.40 -5.20 6.44
C LEU A 11 26.83 -4.86 7.89
N VAL A 12 26.20 -5.45 8.90
CA VAL A 12 26.60 -5.27 10.30
C VAL A 12 27.98 -5.84 10.58
N ALA A 13 28.30 -7.03 10.06
CA ALA A 13 29.62 -7.64 10.23
C ALA A 13 30.75 -6.78 9.66
N GLY A 14 30.51 -6.10 8.54
CA GLY A 14 31.47 -5.16 7.95
C GLY A 14 31.58 -3.80 8.69
N ARG A 15 30.58 -3.43 9.49
CA ARG A 15 30.46 -2.12 10.15
C ARG A 15 29.93 -2.22 11.60
N PRO A 16 30.52 -3.04 12.49
CA PRO A 16 29.92 -3.37 13.79
C PRO A 16 29.85 -2.20 14.78
N ARG A 17 30.62 -1.13 14.54
CA ARG A 17 30.55 0.10 15.34
C ARG A 17 29.41 1.03 14.90
N GLU A 18 28.99 0.95 13.64
CA GLU A 18 28.06 1.90 13.02
C GLU A 18 26.66 1.31 12.82
N ALA A 19 26.54 -0.01 12.76
CA ALA A 19 25.29 -0.72 12.53
C ALA A 19 25.04 -1.86 13.53
N ARG A 20 23.77 -2.15 13.82
CA ARG A 20 23.33 -3.26 14.69
C ARG A 20 22.11 -3.94 14.09
N LEU A 21 21.97 -5.25 14.30
CA LEU A 21 20.82 -6.04 13.87
C LEU A 21 20.22 -6.72 15.10
N ARG A 22 18.92 -6.52 15.36
CA ARG A 22 18.20 -7.20 16.45
C ARG A 22 16.86 -7.75 15.99
N SER A 23 16.31 -8.71 16.74
CA SER A 23 14.92 -9.13 16.58
C SER A 23 14.03 -8.22 17.42
N VAL A 24 12.90 -7.75 16.87
CA VAL A 24 11.91 -6.92 17.58
C VAL A 24 10.62 -7.68 17.90
N GLY A 25 10.47 -8.89 17.35
CA GLY A 25 9.32 -9.75 17.55
C GLY A 25 9.38 -10.96 16.63
N THR A 26 8.27 -11.68 16.54
CA THR A 26 8.08 -12.84 15.67
C THR A 26 6.73 -12.74 14.98
N SER A 27 6.66 -13.16 13.72
CA SER A 27 5.40 -13.32 13.00
C SER A 27 4.56 -14.48 13.53
N ARG A 28 3.34 -14.62 13.04
CA ARG A 28 2.42 -15.72 13.36
C ARG A 28 3.02 -17.09 13.03
N ALA A 29 3.75 -17.21 11.93
CA ALA A 29 4.46 -18.43 11.54
C ALA A 29 5.86 -18.56 12.19
N GLY A 30 6.21 -17.69 13.14
CA GLY A 30 7.44 -17.78 13.91
C GLY A 30 8.69 -17.19 13.24
N HIS A 31 8.54 -16.45 12.14
CA HIS A 31 9.67 -15.79 11.50
C HIS A 31 10.10 -14.54 12.29
N PRO A 32 11.42 -14.30 12.47
CA PRO A 32 11.89 -13.15 13.23
C PRO A 32 11.65 -11.85 12.46
N LEU A 33 11.10 -10.85 13.16
CA LEU A 33 11.03 -9.47 12.68
C LEU A 33 12.36 -8.79 12.96
N ARG A 34 13.13 -8.50 11.91
CA ARG A 34 14.51 -8.03 12.00
C ARG A 34 14.58 -6.50 11.83
N LEU A 35 15.19 -5.84 12.81
CA LEU A 35 15.46 -4.40 12.80
C LEU A 35 16.96 -4.16 12.60
N LEU A 36 17.31 -3.55 11.48
CA LEU A 36 18.65 -3.04 11.18
C LEU A 36 18.71 -1.58 11.62
N SER A 37 19.56 -1.24 12.59
CA SER A 37 19.78 0.16 12.98
C SER A 37 21.15 0.66 12.52
N VAL A 38 21.21 1.90 12.07
CA VAL A 38 22.42 2.60 11.60
C VAL A 38 22.55 3.95 12.31
N GLY A 39 23.74 4.23 12.86
CA GLY A 39 24.00 5.44 13.63
C GLY A 39 23.74 5.29 15.13
N ARG A 40 24.04 6.36 15.87
CA ARG A 40 23.99 6.43 17.33
C ARG A 40 23.44 7.76 17.87
N GLY A 41 22.83 8.57 17.01
CA GLY A 41 22.25 9.85 17.40
C GLY A 41 20.94 9.70 18.20
N SER A 42 20.56 10.77 18.89
CA SER A 42 19.39 10.77 19.78
C SER A 42 18.06 10.74 19.03
N ARG A 43 17.99 11.33 17.82
CA ARG A 43 16.77 11.46 17.02
C ARG A 43 16.49 10.17 16.25
N GLN A 44 15.38 9.50 16.56
CA GLN A 44 15.04 8.22 15.93
C GLN A 44 14.27 8.43 14.62
N VAL A 45 14.68 7.73 13.56
CA VAL A 45 13.93 7.53 12.32
C VAL A 45 13.52 6.06 12.26
N LEU A 46 12.25 5.79 11.93
CA LEU A 46 11.76 4.43 11.72
C LEU A 46 11.37 4.24 10.26
N VAL A 47 11.92 3.23 9.60
CA VAL A 47 11.54 2.80 8.25
C VAL A 47 10.93 1.42 8.34
N VAL A 48 9.69 1.26 7.89
CA VAL A 48 8.94 0.01 7.91
C VAL A 48 8.85 -0.54 6.50
N ALA A 49 9.41 -1.72 6.26
CA ALA A 49 9.31 -2.41 4.97
C ALA A 49 8.35 -3.60 5.05
N GLY A 50 7.86 -4.02 3.88
CA GLY A 50 6.97 -5.17 3.73
C GLY A 50 5.69 -5.11 4.56
N PRO A 51 4.95 -3.97 4.60
CA PRO A 51 3.63 -3.91 5.23
C PRO A 51 2.59 -4.75 4.49
N HIS A 52 2.73 -4.88 3.17
CA HIS A 52 1.93 -5.77 2.35
C HIS A 52 2.80 -6.81 1.65
N ALA A 53 2.36 -8.06 1.72
CA ALA A 53 3.03 -9.24 1.16
C ALA A 53 3.40 -9.13 -0.33
N ASN A 54 2.56 -8.47 -1.14
CA ASN A 54 2.72 -8.36 -2.59
C ASN A 54 3.67 -7.21 -3.02
N GLU A 55 4.26 -6.47 -2.07
CA GLU A 55 5.01 -5.23 -2.31
C GLU A 55 6.49 -5.38 -1.88
N PRO A 56 7.29 -6.23 -2.55
CA PRO A 56 8.59 -6.68 -2.05
C PRO A 56 9.69 -5.61 -2.08
N VAL A 57 9.50 -4.50 -2.80
CA VAL A 57 10.54 -3.48 -3.01
C VAL A 57 11.02 -2.85 -1.70
N GLY A 58 10.15 -2.72 -0.69
CA GLY A 58 10.48 -2.08 0.57
C GLY A 58 11.70 -2.69 1.27
N GLY A 59 11.84 -4.02 1.24
CA GLY A 59 12.99 -4.71 1.84
C GLY A 59 14.32 -4.37 1.14
N VAL A 60 14.29 -4.26 -0.19
CA VAL A 60 15.45 -3.84 -1.00
C VAL A 60 15.79 -2.37 -0.72
N THR A 61 14.78 -1.51 -0.62
CA THR A 61 14.93 -0.10 -0.26
C THR A 61 15.54 0.07 1.12
N ALA A 62 15.11 -0.71 2.12
CA ALA A 62 15.66 -0.65 3.48
C ALA A 62 17.18 -0.91 3.48
N LEU A 63 17.65 -1.96 2.79
CA LEU A 63 19.09 -2.22 2.68
C LEU A 63 19.84 -1.09 1.96
N ARG A 64 19.26 -0.56 0.87
CA ARG A 64 19.85 0.57 0.11
C ARG A 64 19.93 1.84 0.94
N LEU A 65 18.90 2.14 1.75
CA LEU A 65 18.91 3.25 2.70
C LEU A 65 20.02 3.08 3.74
N ALA A 66 20.15 1.89 4.33
CA ALA A 66 21.21 1.60 5.29
C ALA A 66 22.61 1.84 4.70
N GLU A 67 22.87 1.33 3.49
CA GLU A 67 24.13 1.56 2.75
C GLU A 67 24.36 3.06 2.48
N ARG A 68 23.32 3.80 2.06
CA ARG A 68 23.40 5.23 1.74
C ARG A 68 23.66 6.10 2.98
N VAL A 69 23.01 5.77 4.09
CA VAL A 69 23.15 6.46 5.38
C VAL A 69 24.54 6.20 5.97
N LEU A 70 25.02 4.96 5.94
CA LEU A 70 26.40 4.63 6.36
C LEU A 70 27.45 5.38 5.54
N ALA A 71 27.23 5.55 4.24
CA ALA A 71 28.18 6.25 3.37
C ALA A 71 28.20 7.77 3.59
N GLN A 72 27.26 8.36 4.35
CA GLN A 72 27.09 9.81 4.46
C GLN A 72 26.81 10.25 5.90
N PRO A 73 27.85 10.63 6.67
CA PRO A 73 27.72 11.03 8.08
C PRO A 73 26.72 12.16 8.36
N ARG A 74 26.40 12.98 7.35
CA ARG A 74 25.35 14.02 7.46
C ARG A 74 23.96 13.46 7.78
N PHE A 75 23.69 12.19 7.49
CA PHE A 75 22.42 11.54 7.80
C PHE A 75 22.42 10.84 9.17
N THR A 76 23.57 10.71 9.82
CA THR A 76 23.71 10.13 11.17
C THR A 76 24.26 11.20 12.12
N GLU A 77 25.57 11.26 12.31
CA GLU A 77 26.24 12.18 13.25
C GLU A 77 25.90 13.64 12.98
N GLY A 78 25.92 14.07 11.71
CA GLY A 78 25.62 15.46 11.33
C GLY A 78 24.16 15.88 11.54
N ALA A 79 23.25 14.93 11.76
CA ALA A 79 21.85 15.18 12.05
C ALA A 79 21.43 14.73 13.46
N ASP A 80 22.39 14.24 14.28
CA ASP A 80 22.12 13.53 15.53
C ASP A 80 21.03 12.46 15.39
N ALA A 81 21.10 11.67 14.32
CA ALA A 81 20.06 10.71 13.95
C ALA A 81 20.52 9.24 14.04
N THR A 82 19.59 8.38 14.44
CA THR A 82 19.66 6.92 14.33
C THR A 82 18.54 6.43 13.42
N TRP A 83 18.90 5.71 12.37
CA TRP A 83 17.97 5.09 11.43
C TRP A 83 17.67 3.68 11.89
N ASN A 84 16.39 3.32 12.00
CA ASN A 84 15.91 1.99 12.41
C ASN A 84 15.06 1.42 11.28
N LEU A 85 15.54 0.39 10.60
CA LEU A 85 14.94 -0.17 9.39
C LEU A 85 14.41 -1.57 9.66
N LEU A 86 13.09 -1.69 9.81
CA LEU A 86 12.39 -2.96 9.96
C LEU A 86 12.29 -3.61 8.57
N LEU A 87 13.01 -4.71 8.37
CA LEU A 87 13.25 -5.28 7.03
C LEU A 87 12.00 -5.89 6.37
N SER A 88 11.04 -6.35 7.18
CA SER A 88 9.71 -6.81 6.76
C SER A 88 8.84 -6.89 8.00
N VAL A 89 7.65 -6.29 7.99
CA VAL A 89 6.64 -6.48 9.05
C VAL A 89 5.74 -7.69 8.78
N ASP A 90 5.48 -8.05 7.51
CA ASP A 90 4.77 -9.27 7.12
C ASP A 90 5.67 -10.30 6.40
N PRO A 91 6.62 -10.96 7.10
CA PRO A 91 7.49 -11.95 6.48
C PRO A 91 6.73 -13.22 6.05
N ASP A 92 5.59 -13.52 6.69
CA ASP A 92 4.78 -14.70 6.39
C ASP A 92 4.06 -14.54 5.05
N GLY A 93 3.39 -13.40 4.84
CA GLY A 93 2.77 -13.07 3.57
C GLY A 93 3.79 -12.95 2.44
N LEU A 94 4.96 -12.38 2.68
CA LEU A 94 6.01 -12.27 1.67
C LEU A 94 6.49 -13.66 1.17
N ARG A 95 6.55 -14.67 2.05
CA ARG A 95 6.94 -16.05 1.67
C ARG A 95 5.96 -16.67 0.67
N HIS A 96 4.67 -16.34 0.75
CA HIS A 96 3.70 -16.80 -0.25
C HIS A 96 3.93 -16.21 -1.66
N ASN A 97 4.70 -15.13 -1.77
CA ASN A 97 5.01 -14.48 -3.05
C ASN A 97 6.31 -14.97 -3.70
N GLU A 98 7.08 -15.87 -3.06
CA GLU A 98 8.40 -16.33 -3.55
C GLU A 98 8.35 -16.90 -4.98
N GLY A 99 7.20 -17.42 -5.41
CA GLY A 99 6.98 -17.96 -6.76
C GLY A 99 7.21 -16.97 -7.91
N TRP A 100 7.18 -15.66 -7.67
CA TRP A 100 7.41 -14.64 -8.71
C TRP A 100 8.58 -13.68 -8.44
N LEU A 101 9.07 -13.58 -7.20
CA LEU A 101 10.10 -12.60 -6.80
C LEU A 101 11.41 -12.70 -7.60
N ALA A 102 11.77 -13.90 -8.06
CA ALA A 102 13.01 -14.16 -8.79
C ALA A 102 12.99 -13.70 -10.27
N GLY A 103 11.85 -13.26 -10.81
CA GLY A 103 11.73 -12.92 -12.23
C GLY A 103 11.71 -14.17 -13.15
N PRO A 104 11.18 -14.07 -14.39
CA PRO A 104 10.87 -12.85 -15.12
C PRO A 104 9.66 -12.09 -14.55
N TYR A 105 9.78 -10.75 -14.54
CA TYR A 105 8.77 -9.83 -14.03
C TYR A 105 7.73 -9.51 -15.11
N THR A 106 6.76 -10.40 -15.27
CA THR A 106 5.63 -10.25 -16.20
C THR A 106 4.32 -10.18 -15.42
N LEU A 107 3.33 -9.43 -15.93
CA LEU A 107 2.00 -9.32 -15.30
C LEU A 107 1.36 -10.70 -15.12
N GLY A 108 1.41 -11.55 -16.15
CA GLY A 108 0.82 -12.89 -16.11
C GLY A 108 1.43 -13.78 -15.04
N ARG A 109 2.76 -13.74 -14.85
CA ARG A 109 3.41 -14.49 -13.76
C ARG A 109 3.11 -13.90 -12.40
N TYR A 110 3.11 -12.57 -12.29
CA TYR A 110 2.78 -11.87 -11.05
C TYR A 110 1.38 -12.24 -10.55
N PHE A 111 0.35 -12.07 -11.38
CA PHE A 111 -1.03 -12.34 -10.95
C PHE A 111 -1.29 -13.83 -10.69
N ARG A 112 -0.71 -14.76 -11.47
CA ARG A 112 -0.85 -16.21 -11.21
C ARG A 112 -0.21 -16.67 -9.89
N ASN A 113 0.74 -15.90 -9.35
CA ASN A 113 1.44 -16.19 -8.10
C ASN A 113 1.17 -15.10 -7.03
N PHE A 114 0.14 -14.27 -7.23
CA PHE A 114 -0.15 -13.15 -6.37
C PHE A 114 -0.66 -13.63 -5.01
N PHE A 115 -0.09 -13.10 -3.94
CA PHE A 115 -0.66 -13.27 -2.62
C PHE A 115 -0.65 -11.96 -1.85
N ARG A 116 -1.83 -11.57 -1.33
CA ARG A 116 -1.96 -10.53 -0.32
C ARG A 116 -2.93 -11.05 0.74
N PRO A 117 -2.56 -11.03 2.03
CA PRO A 117 -3.45 -11.50 3.08
C PRO A 117 -4.70 -10.62 3.17
N GLY A 118 -5.74 -11.17 3.79
CA GLY A 118 -7.02 -10.47 3.98
C GLY A 118 -6.81 -9.22 4.81
N PHE A 119 -7.77 -8.30 4.79
CA PHE A 119 -7.63 -7.00 5.45
C PHE A 119 -7.24 -7.10 6.94
N LEU A 120 -7.88 -8.02 7.68
CA LEU A 120 -7.60 -8.27 9.10
C LEU A 120 -6.27 -9.01 9.36
N GLU A 121 -5.62 -9.53 8.32
CA GLU A 121 -4.36 -10.25 8.40
C GLU A 121 -3.14 -9.41 7.96
N GLN A 122 -3.35 -8.14 7.60
CA GLN A 122 -2.31 -7.18 7.21
C GLN A 122 -1.84 -6.38 8.43
N PRO A 123 -0.52 -6.32 8.74
CA PRO A 123 -0.04 -5.79 10.03
C PRO A 123 -0.28 -4.30 10.31
N GLU A 124 -0.58 -3.48 9.30
CA GLU A 124 -0.71 -2.03 9.47
C GLU A 124 -2.14 -1.54 9.68
N TRP A 125 -3.15 -2.40 9.53
CA TRP A 125 -4.55 -2.04 9.77
C TRP A 125 -4.97 -2.33 11.21
N LEU A 126 -5.62 -1.35 11.85
CA LEU A 126 -6.09 -1.39 13.23
C LEU A 126 -7.61 -1.16 13.30
N PRO A 127 -8.46 -2.01 12.69
CA PRO A 127 -9.90 -1.80 12.66
C PRO A 127 -10.56 -1.74 14.04
N ALA A 128 -9.97 -2.41 15.03
CA ALA A 128 -10.41 -2.39 16.44
C ALA A 128 -9.55 -1.46 17.33
N GLY A 129 -8.68 -0.65 16.74
CA GLY A 129 -7.72 0.21 17.43
C GLY A 129 -6.46 -0.51 17.94
N ALA A 130 -5.47 0.28 18.34
CA ALA A 130 -4.15 -0.20 18.78
C ALA A 130 -4.20 -1.17 19.98
N ASP A 131 -5.09 -0.93 20.95
CA ASP A 131 -5.21 -1.75 22.17
C ASP A 131 -5.76 -3.16 21.87
N ALA A 132 -6.49 -3.32 20.77
CA ALA A 132 -7.07 -4.60 20.34
C ALA A 132 -6.24 -5.31 19.26
N ALA A 133 -4.98 -4.90 19.04
CA ALA A 133 -4.11 -5.46 18.01
C ALA A 133 -3.92 -6.99 18.17
N ALA A 134 -4.57 -7.75 17.29
CA ALA A 134 -4.60 -9.22 17.33
C ALA A 134 -3.32 -9.88 16.78
N LEU A 135 -2.68 -9.25 15.79
CA LEU A 135 -1.51 -9.82 15.13
C LEU A 135 -0.22 -9.57 15.95
N PRO A 136 0.64 -10.59 16.17
CA PRO A 136 1.93 -10.40 16.82
C PRO A 136 2.85 -9.43 16.04
N GLU A 137 2.75 -9.40 14.71
CA GLU A 137 3.46 -8.46 13.85
C GLU A 137 3.07 -7.02 14.14
N THR A 138 1.76 -6.76 14.21
CA THR A 138 1.21 -5.45 14.58
C THR A 138 1.67 -5.04 15.96
N ARG A 139 1.53 -5.91 16.98
CA ARG A 139 1.98 -5.59 18.35
C ARG A 139 3.48 -5.27 18.41
N ALA A 140 4.31 -6.00 17.66
CA ALA A 140 5.74 -5.72 17.58
C ALA A 140 6.02 -4.35 16.96
N LEU A 141 5.29 -3.97 15.90
CA LEU A 141 5.42 -2.65 15.28
C LEU A 141 4.97 -1.52 16.23
N LEU A 142 3.81 -1.67 16.88
CA LEU A 142 3.30 -0.70 17.86
C LEU A 142 4.27 -0.52 19.04
N GLY A 143 4.77 -1.63 19.59
CA GLY A 143 5.77 -1.60 20.66
C GLY A 143 7.08 -0.94 20.23
N LEU A 144 7.52 -1.18 18.99
CA LEU A 144 8.71 -0.54 18.43
C LEU A 144 8.52 0.97 18.24
N GLN A 145 7.34 1.40 17.79
CA GLN A 145 6.98 2.82 17.67
C GLN A 145 7.01 3.51 19.04
N ASP A 146 6.53 2.84 20.09
CA ASP A 146 6.56 3.34 21.47
C ASP A 146 7.95 3.35 22.12
N GLU A 147 8.77 2.36 21.80
CA GLU A 147 10.17 2.27 22.21
C GLU A 147 10.99 3.41 21.59
N LEU A 148 10.88 3.59 20.27
CA LEU A 148 11.74 4.50 19.52
C LEU A 148 11.27 5.95 19.57
N ARG A 149 9.95 6.19 19.66
CA ARG A 149 9.32 7.53 19.56
C ARG A 149 9.92 8.34 18.41
N PRO A 150 9.87 7.82 17.17
CA PRO A 150 10.59 8.42 16.06
C PRO A 150 10.08 9.82 15.76
N PHE A 151 10.94 10.75 15.36
CA PHE A 151 10.43 12.03 14.86
C PHE A 151 9.87 11.90 13.43
N LEU A 152 10.33 10.87 12.71
CA LEU A 152 9.87 10.50 11.37
C LEU A 152 9.70 8.98 11.26
N GLN A 153 8.53 8.56 10.81
CA GLN A 153 8.29 7.21 10.28
C GLN A 153 8.14 7.26 8.76
N CYS A 154 8.71 6.29 8.05
CA CYS A 154 8.44 6.04 6.64
C CYS A 154 7.98 4.60 6.46
N SER A 155 6.72 4.38 6.06
CA SER A 155 6.26 3.04 5.64
C SER A 155 6.47 2.88 4.13
N LEU A 156 7.11 1.79 3.73
CA LEU A 156 7.52 1.54 2.34
C LEU A 156 6.52 0.59 1.67
N HIS A 157 5.68 1.17 0.82
CA HIS A 157 4.63 0.46 0.10
C HIS A 157 4.90 0.40 -1.39
N GLY A 158 4.13 -0.41 -2.10
CA GLY A 158 4.20 -0.53 -3.54
C GLY A 158 2.83 -0.57 -4.20
N VAL A 159 2.78 -0.07 -5.42
CA VAL A 159 1.60 -0.13 -6.28
C VAL A 159 1.86 -1.16 -7.37
N ASP A 160 0.95 -2.10 -7.60
CA ASP A 160 1.10 -3.07 -8.68
C ASP A 160 1.22 -2.33 -10.02
N VAL A 161 0.16 -1.64 -10.43
CA VAL A 161 0.09 -0.91 -11.69
C VAL A 161 -0.40 0.50 -11.38
N GLY A 162 0.29 1.53 -11.88
CA GLY A 162 -0.07 2.93 -11.61
C GLY A 162 1.14 3.87 -11.60
N GLY A 163 1.18 4.79 -10.64
CA GLY A 163 2.25 5.75 -10.42
C GLY A 163 2.73 5.79 -8.97
N GLY A 164 3.79 6.55 -8.72
CA GLY A 164 4.28 6.81 -7.37
C GLY A 164 3.56 7.98 -6.72
N PHE A 165 3.27 7.86 -5.44
CA PHE A 165 2.69 8.93 -4.63
C PHE A 165 3.16 8.81 -3.17
N VAL A 166 2.77 9.77 -2.34
CA VAL A 166 3.09 9.80 -0.91
C VAL A 166 1.86 10.19 -0.11
N GLU A 167 1.67 9.57 1.05
CA GLU A 167 0.64 9.94 2.00
C GLU A 167 1.29 10.39 3.30
N LEU A 168 0.74 11.42 3.93
CA LEU A 168 1.33 12.04 5.12
C LEU A 168 0.32 12.21 6.25
N THR A 169 0.73 11.95 7.49
CA THR A 169 -0.07 12.31 8.67
C THR A 169 -0.03 13.82 8.95
N HIS A 170 1.08 14.47 8.61
CA HIS A 170 1.28 15.91 8.77
C HIS A 170 1.93 16.49 7.51
N ASP A 171 1.65 17.75 7.21
CA ASP A 171 2.26 18.38 6.03
C ASP A 171 3.78 18.47 6.19
N LEU A 172 4.49 18.18 5.09
CA LEU A 172 5.93 18.39 4.95
C LEU A 172 6.13 19.35 3.76
N PRO A 173 6.09 20.67 4.01
CA PRO A 173 6.11 21.66 2.95
C PRO A 173 7.28 21.46 1.99
N GLY A 174 6.97 21.37 0.69
CA GLY A 174 7.95 21.16 -0.36
C GLY A 174 8.23 19.70 -0.73
N LEU A 175 7.62 18.72 -0.05
CA LEU A 175 7.77 17.30 -0.40
C LEU A 175 7.26 17.00 -1.80
N ALA A 176 6.10 17.55 -2.21
CA ALA A 176 5.55 17.35 -3.55
C ALA A 176 6.54 17.72 -4.67
N ARG A 177 7.32 18.80 -4.48
CA ARG A 177 8.38 19.21 -5.42
C ARG A 177 9.54 18.20 -5.45
N ARG A 178 9.92 17.64 -4.28
CA ARG A 178 10.98 16.62 -4.17
C ARG A 178 10.56 15.31 -4.82
N VAL A 179 9.30 14.91 -4.65
CA VAL A 179 8.68 13.75 -5.32
C VAL A 179 8.68 13.97 -6.83
N ALA A 180 8.19 15.12 -7.31
CA ALA A 180 8.21 15.49 -8.74
C ALA A 180 9.61 15.40 -9.36
N HIS A 181 10.61 16.00 -8.72
CA HIS A 181 11.99 15.94 -9.19
C HIS A 181 12.54 14.50 -9.25
N THR A 182 12.27 13.71 -8.21
CA THR A 182 12.74 12.33 -8.10
C THR A 182 12.10 11.44 -9.17
N ALA A 183 10.77 11.53 -9.31
CA ALA A 183 9.97 10.80 -10.29
C ALA A 183 10.44 11.08 -11.72
N ALA A 184 10.57 12.35 -12.09
CA ALA A 184 11.07 12.77 -13.39
C ALA A 184 12.49 12.25 -13.68
N ARG A 185 13.38 12.30 -12.67
CA ARG A 185 14.77 11.83 -12.83
C ARG A 185 14.88 10.33 -13.06
N LEU A 186 13.94 9.54 -12.54
CA LEU A 186 13.93 8.08 -12.63
C LEU A 186 12.98 7.56 -13.72
N GLY A 187 12.22 8.44 -14.37
CA GLY A 187 11.19 8.06 -15.34
C GLY A 187 10.10 7.22 -14.69
N ILE A 188 9.61 7.65 -13.53
CA ILE A 188 8.52 7.01 -12.80
C ILE A 188 7.32 7.95 -12.88
N PRO A 189 6.17 7.51 -13.42
CA PRO A 189 4.93 8.30 -13.42
C PRO A 189 4.48 8.59 -11.98
N ARG A 190 3.92 9.75 -11.74
CA ARG A 190 3.26 10.11 -10.48
C ARG A 190 1.76 9.91 -10.55
N GLU A 191 1.16 9.42 -9.48
CA GLU A 191 -0.28 9.20 -9.44
C GLU A 191 -0.99 10.43 -8.86
N LEU A 192 -1.52 11.28 -9.75
CA LEU A 192 -2.15 12.56 -9.37
C LEU A 192 -3.59 12.44 -8.86
N GLY A 193 -4.18 11.24 -9.00
CA GLY A 193 -5.51 10.93 -8.52
C GLY A 193 -5.59 9.47 -8.09
N SER A 194 -4.84 9.12 -7.03
CA SER A 194 -4.77 7.74 -6.54
C SER A 194 -6.14 7.25 -6.11
N TYR A 195 -6.45 6.01 -6.48
CA TYR A 195 -7.66 5.34 -6.01
C TYR A 195 -7.68 5.20 -4.48
N ASP A 196 -6.54 4.85 -3.88
CA ASP A 196 -6.43 4.62 -2.44
C ASP A 196 -6.62 5.94 -1.65
N ALA A 197 -6.27 7.07 -2.27
CA ALA A 197 -6.42 8.41 -1.71
C ALA A 197 -7.55 9.21 -2.38
N LEU A 198 -8.51 8.55 -3.05
CA LEU A 198 -9.52 9.20 -3.92
C LEU A 198 -10.23 10.36 -3.21
N TYR A 199 -10.59 10.16 -1.95
CA TYR A 199 -11.33 11.13 -1.15
C TYR A 199 -10.48 11.95 -0.17
N TRP A 200 -9.16 11.81 -0.24
CA TRP A 200 -8.25 12.37 0.75
C TRP A 200 -7.83 13.79 0.37
N PRO A 201 -7.59 14.68 1.35
CA PRO A 201 -7.11 16.02 1.05
C PRO A 201 -5.75 15.99 0.33
N SER A 202 -5.63 16.73 -0.77
CA SER A 202 -4.34 16.89 -1.45
C SER A 202 -3.46 17.92 -0.72
N LEU A 203 -2.19 17.57 -0.50
CA LEU A 203 -1.13 18.46 -0.03
C LEU A 203 -0.25 18.97 -1.20
N GLY A 204 -0.48 18.41 -2.39
CA GLY A 204 0.21 18.73 -3.63
C GLY A 204 0.12 17.58 -4.63
N PRO A 205 0.64 17.75 -5.85
CA PRO A 205 0.61 16.71 -6.87
C PRO A 205 1.25 15.39 -6.38
N ALA A 206 0.47 14.32 -6.33
CA ALA A 206 0.84 13.00 -5.81
C ALA A 206 1.31 12.99 -4.33
N VAL A 207 0.84 13.95 -3.52
CA VAL A 207 1.03 13.95 -2.06
C VAL A 207 -0.31 14.23 -1.38
N TYR A 208 -0.74 13.31 -0.52
CA TYR A 208 -2.05 13.33 0.12
C TYR A 208 -1.92 13.36 1.64
N ARG A 209 -2.92 13.92 2.32
CA ARG A 209 -3.04 13.86 3.79
C ARG A 209 -3.87 12.65 4.17
N ILE A 210 -3.33 11.81 5.05
CA ILE A 210 -4.08 10.72 5.69
C ILE A 210 -5.18 11.37 6.57
N PRO A 211 -6.46 11.12 6.30
CA PRO A 211 -7.54 11.68 7.11
C PRO A 211 -7.60 11.00 8.48
N PRO A 212 -8.23 11.64 9.49
CA PRO A 212 -8.58 10.96 10.73
C PRO A 212 -9.39 9.69 10.43
N PRO A 213 -9.19 8.61 11.21
CA PRO A 213 -9.94 7.38 11.01
C PRO A 213 -11.42 7.64 11.24
N ARG A 214 -12.28 6.93 10.49
CA ARG A 214 -13.73 6.96 10.66
C ARG A 214 -14.19 5.53 10.84
N LEU A 215 -15.09 5.27 11.77
CA LEU A 215 -15.70 3.94 11.86
C LEU A 215 -16.58 3.73 10.62
N GLY A 216 -16.22 2.73 9.82
CA GLY A 216 -16.99 2.28 8.66
C GLY A 216 -17.27 0.78 8.75
N ASP A 217 -18.07 0.26 7.82
CA ASP A 217 -18.21 -1.18 7.65
C ASP A 217 -16.93 -1.80 7.05
N LEU A 218 -16.89 -3.13 6.97
CA LEU A 218 -15.73 -3.85 6.42
C LEU A 218 -15.45 -3.46 4.96
N ALA A 219 -16.47 -3.12 4.18
CA ALA A 219 -16.28 -2.72 2.79
C ALA A 219 -15.54 -1.38 2.72
N ALA A 220 -16.01 -0.36 3.44
CA ALA A 220 -15.34 0.94 3.53
C ALA A 220 -13.92 0.82 4.11
N ALA A 221 -13.71 -0.08 5.08
CA ALA A 221 -12.40 -0.38 5.64
C ALA A 221 -11.44 -0.96 4.58
N ILE A 222 -11.92 -1.91 3.77
CA ILE A 222 -11.14 -2.54 2.69
C ILE A 222 -10.85 -1.55 1.55
N THR A 223 -11.81 -0.72 1.17
CA THR A 223 -11.76 0.04 -0.08
C THR A 223 -11.19 1.45 0.05
N GLU A 224 -11.42 2.13 1.18
CA GLU A 224 -11.03 3.53 1.40
C GLU A 224 -9.95 3.68 2.49
N ALA A 225 -9.42 2.56 3.01
CA ALA A 225 -8.57 2.55 4.20
C ALA A 225 -9.20 3.35 5.36
N ALA A 226 -10.54 3.30 5.46
CA ALA A 226 -11.32 4.06 6.42
C ALA A 226 -11.30 3.40 7.81
N VAL A 227 -10.11 3.13 8.34
CA VAL A 227 -9.89 2.61 9.69
C VAL A 227 -8.66 3.26 10.31
N GLU A 228 -8.46 3.04 11.61
CA GLU A 228 -7.18 3.35 12.23
C GLU A 228 -6.07 2.47 11.62
N SER A 229 -4.87 3.03 11.54
CA SER A 229 -3.68 2.33 11.05
C SER A 229 -2.48 2.59 11.97
N THR A 230 -1.48 1.72 11.89
CA THR A 230 -0.21 1.89 12.59
C THR A 230 0.52 3.17 12.18
N TRP A 231 0.12 3.81 11.08
CA TRP A 231 0.68 5.07 10.60
C TRP A 231 0.37 6.25 11.54
N LEU A 232 -0.80 6.22 12.19
CA LEU A 232 -1.26 7.27 13.09
C LEU A 232 -0.81 7.06 14.54
N HIS A 233 -0.59 5.80 14.95
CA HIS A 233 -0.16 5.45 16.31
C HIS A 233 0.99 6.30 16.87
N PRO A 234 2.11 6.53 16.14
CA PRO A 234 3.24 7.28 16.68
C PRO A 234 3.01 8.80 16.67
N CYS A 235 1.91 9.33 16.11
CA CYS A 235 1.63 10.78 16.07
C CYS A 235 1.55 11.40 17.48
N ARG A 236 1.14 10.63 18.49
CA ARG A 236 1.15 11.06 19.90
C ARG A 236 2.55 11.45 20.43
N HIS A 237 3.60 10.95 19.79
CA HIS A 237 4.99 11.27 20.10
C HIS A 237 5.52 12.48 19.30
N GLY A 238 4.67 13.15 18.52
CA GLY A 238 5.07 14.20 17.57
C GLY A 238 5.64 13.66 16.26
N THR A 239 5.45 12.36 15.98
CA THR A 239 5.94 11.70 14.78
C THR A 239 5.20 12.18 13.54
N VAL A 240 5.93 12.50 12.48
CA VAL A 240 5.38 12.57 11.13
C VAL A 240 5.54 11.20 10.47
N THR A 241 4.45 10.64 9.93
CA THR A 241 4.51 9.40 9.14
C THR A 241 4.34 9.74 7.67
N ALA A 242 5.22 9.16 6.83
CA ALA A 242 5.11 9.19 5.38
C ALA A 242 4.95 7.77 4.83
N VAL A 243 3.85 7.50 4.11
CA VAL A 243 3.64 6.27 3.34
C VAL A 243 4.18 6.52 1.93
N VAL A 244 5.17 5.75 1.50
CA VAL A 244 5.89 5.99 0.24
C VAL A 244 5.59 4.89 -0.77
N GLU A 245 4.77 5.23 -1.76
CA GLU A 245 4.26 4.30 -2.76
C GLU A 245 5.13 4.27 -4.02
N ALA A 246 5.64 3.08 -4.36
CA ALA A 246 6.46 2.87 -5.54
C ALA A 246 5.79 1.90 -6.54
N PRO A 247 5.59 2.30 -7.80
CA PRO A 247 4.92 1.44 -8.78
C PRO A 247 5.84 0.35 -9.31
N MET A 248 5.31 -0.88 -9.40
CA MET A 248 5.94 -2.01 -10.07
C MET A 248 5.83 -1.87 -11.59
N TRP A 249 4.62 -1.63 -12.08
CA TRP A 249 4.34 -1.26 -13.47
C TRP A 249 3.87 0.19 -13.56
N GLY A 250 4.67 1.03 -14.21
CA GLY A 250 4.34 2.44 -14.42
C GLY A 250 3.33 2.64 -15.55
N VAL A 251 2.32 3.47 -15.33
CA VAL A 251 1.36 3.94 -16.34
C VAL A 251 1.45 5.46 -16.46
N ALA A 252 1.68 5.99 -17.66
CA ALA A 252 1.84 7.45 -17.83
C ALA A 252 0.54 8.24 -17.65
N ALA A 253 -0.61 7.65 -17.99
CA ALA A 253 -1.92 8.32 -17.95
C ALA A 253 -2.32 8.79 -16.53
N VAL A 254 -1.78 8.16 -15.47
CA VAL A 254 -2.04 8.57 -14.08
C VAL A 254 -1.43 9.94 -13.72
N GLU A 255 -0.55 10.48 -14.56
CA GLU A 255 0.00 11.84 -14.44
C GLU A 255 -0.89 12.93 -15.05
N ASP A 256 -2.02 12.57 -15.65
CA ASP A 256 -2.91 13.56 -16.28
C ASP A 256 -3.72 14.34 -15.23
N GLY A 257 -3.27 15.57 -14.99
CA GLY A 257 -3.94 16.51 -14.09
C GLY A 257 -5.07 17.31 -14.74
N SER A 258 -5.35 17.13 -16.04
CA SER A 258 -6.38 17.89 -16.74
C SER A 258 -7.79 17.46 -16.35
N PRO A 259 -8.75 18.40 -16.22
CA PRO A 259 -10.15 18.03 -16.02
C PRO A 259 -10.69 17.32 -17.27
N PRO A 260 -11.40 16.18 -17.14
CA PRO A 260 -11.96 15.48 -18.28
C PRO A 260 -13.13 16.29 -18.87
N ALA A 261 -13.29 16.22 -20.20
CA ALA A 261 -14.42 16.87 -20.89
C ALA A 261 -15.76 16.21 -20.51
N ASP A 262 -15.79 14.88 -20.40
CA ASP A 262 -16.91 14.10 -19.87
C ASP A 262 -16.37 12.83 -19.19
N PRO A 263 -16.50 12.70 -17.85
CA PRO A 263 -16.03 11.52 -17.13
C PRO A 263 -16.97 10.30 -17.27
N ALA A 264 -18.25 10.50 -17.62
CA ALA A 264 -19.28 9.48 -17.51
C ALA A 264 -19.01 8.23 -18.37
N PRO A 265 -18.50 8.31 -19.62
CA PRO A 265 -18.19 7.12 -20.41
C PRO A 265 -17.09 6.24 -19.78
N ALA A 266 -16.05 6.85 -19.23
CA ALA A 266 -14.94 6.13 -18.59
C ALA A 266 -15.41 5.44 -17.29
N LEU A 267 -16.19 6.16 -16.48
CA LEU A 267 -16.78 5.63 -15.26
C LEU A 267 -17.72 4.45 -15.54
N ARG A 268 -18.67 4.59 -16.48
CA ARG A 268 -19.54 3.48 -16.91
C ARG A 268 -18.74 2.28 -17.40
N ALA A 269 -17.72 2.51 -18.22
CA ALA A 269 -16.88 1.41 -18.71
C ALA A 269 -16.18 0.66 -17.57
N ALA A 270 -15.60 1.37 -16.60
CA ALA A 270 -14.93 0.77 -15.44
C ALA A 270 -15.94 0.01 -14.55
N SER A 271 -17.06 0.63 -14.19
CA SER A 271 -18.13 0.04 -13.38
C SER A 271 -18.73 -1.21 -14.03
N HIS A 272 -19.14 -1.11 -15.29
CA HIS A 272 -19.76 -2.22 -16.01
C HIS A 272 -18.81 -3.40 -16.16
N SER A 273 -17.53 -3.14 -16.50
CA SER A 273 -16.52 -4.19 -16.63
C SER A 273 -16.26 -4.87 -15.29
N LEU A 274 -16.05 -4.11 -14.21
CA LEU A 274 -15.86 -4.67 -12.87
C LEU A 274 -17.03 -5.56 -12.45
N ARG A 275 -18.27 -5.06 -12.65
CA ARG A 275 -19.50 -5.78 -12.30
C ARG A 275 -19.68 -7.06 -13.13
N ALA A 276 -19.36 -7.03 -14.42
CA ALA A 276 -19.44 -8.21 -15.28
C ALA A 276 -18.35 -9.25 -14.92
N ASP A 277 -17.11 -8.81 -14.78
CA ASP A 277 -15.97 -9.68 -14.54
C ASP A 277 -16.05 -10.32 -13.14
N ILE A 278 -16.48 -9.60 -12.11
CA ILE A 278 -16.61 -10.18 -10.76
C ILE A 278 -17.72 -11.24 -10.71
N ARG A 279 -18.82 -11.08 -11.45
CA ARG A 279 -19.88 -12.10 -11.55
C ARG A 279 -19.37 -13.37 -12.23
N LEU A 280 -18.55 -13.22 -13.27
CA LEU A 280 -17.88 -14.35 -13.92
C LEU A 280 -16.97 -15.10 -12.94
N LEU A 281 -16.16 -14.37 -12.16
CA LEU A 281 -15.28 -14.98 -11.16
C LEU A 281 -16.05 -15.62 -10.00
N ALA A 282 -17.18 -15.04 -9.58
CA ALA A 282 -18.08 -15.66 -8.60
C ALA A 282 -18.63 -17.02 -9.09
N ALA A 283 -19.01 -17.11 -10.36
CA ALA A 283 -19.46 -18.37 -10.95
C ALA A 283 -18.35 -19.43 -11.01
N ILE A 284 -17.12 -19.02 -11.32
CA ILE A 284 -15.94 -19.92 -11.28
C ILE A 284 -15.66 -20.38 -9.85
N ALA A 285 -15.66 -19.46 -8.88
CA ALA A 285 -15.47 -19.78 -7.47
C ALA A 285 -16.51 -20.79 -6.95
N ALA A 286 -17.79 -20.61 -7.33
CA ALA A 286 -18.87 -21.51 -6.96
C ALA A 286 -18.68 -22.93 -7.54
N ARG A 287 -18.21 -23.06 -8.79
CA ARG A 287 -17.87 -24.34 -9.42
C ARG A 287 -16.68 -25.02 -8.75
N LEU A 288 -15.70 -24.25 -8.30
CA LEU A 288 -14.48 -24.76 -7.68
C LEU A 288 -14.71 -25.23 -6.24
N ARG A 289 -15.58 -24.54 -5.49
CA ARG A 289 -15.80 -24.73 -4.04
C ARG A 289 -15.99 -26.20 -3.60
N PRO A 290 -16.79 -27.05 -4.28
CA PRO A 290 -16.97 -28.46 -3.89
C PRO A 290 -15.67 -29.30 -3.95
N HIS A 291 -14.67 -28.85 -4.70
CA HIS A 291 -13.42 -29.57 -4.94
C HIS A 291 -12.28 -29.11 -4.01
N LEU A 292 -12.54 -28.16 -3.12
CA LEU A 292 -11.51 -27.58 -2.24
C LEU A 292 -11.39 -28.27 -0.88
N ALA A 293 -12.27 -29.24 -0.58
CA ALA A 293 -12.22 -29.98 0.67
C ALA A 293 -10.90 -30.76 0.79
N GLY A 294 -10.15 -30.51 1.87
CA GLY A 294 -8.86 -31.16 2.13
C GLY A 294 -7.67 -30.58 1.35
N VAL A 295 -7.86 -29.57 0.50
CA VAL A 295 -6.77 -28.91 -0.22
C VAL A 295 -6.00 -27.96 0.72
N PRO A 296 -4.67 -28.06 0.84
CA PRO A 296 -3.88 -27.21 1.74
C PRO A 296 -4.01 -25.71 1.46
N ASP A 297 -4.19 -24.92 2.53
CA ASP A 297 -4.50 -23.48 2.56
C ASP A 297 -5.71 -23.01 1.73
N ALA A 298 -6.50 -23.92 1.15
CA ALA A 298 -7.65 -23.54 0.34
C ALA A 298 -8.67 -22.67 1.10
N PRO A 299 -9.00 -22.92 2.39
CA PRO A 299 -9.89 -22.04 3.15
C PRO A 299 -9.37 -20.60 3.23
N ARG A 300 -8.04 -20.43 3.40
CA ARG A 300 -7.42 -19.11 3.49
C ARG A 300 -7.49 -18.38 2.16
N LEU A 301 -7.09 -19.03 1.06
CA LEU A 301 -7.16 -18.42 -0.27
C LEU A 301 -8.59 -18.13 -0.71
N LEU A 302 -9.54 -18.99 -0.35
CA LEU A 302 -10.96 -18.79 -0.64
C LEU A 302 -11.53 -17.59 0.12
N ALA A 303 -11.16 -17.38 1.39
CA ALA A 303 -11.57 -16.19 2.15
C ALA A 303 -11.12 -14.89 1.46
N LEU A 304 -9.92 -14.86 0.88
CA LEU A 304 -9.43 -13.70 0.11
C LEU A 304 -10.26 -13.46 -1.15
N VAL A 305 -10.65 -14.54 -1.85
CA VAL A 305 -11.55 -14.45 -2.99
C VAL A 305 -12.90 -13.88 -2.55
N GLU A 306 -13.43 -14.36 -1.42
CA GLU A 306 -14.71 -13.92 -0.87
C GLU A 306 -14.71 -12.44 -0.48
N ASP A 307 -13.61 -11.92 0.08
CA ASP A 307 -13.44 -10.47 0.33
C ASP A 307 -13.60 -9.65 -0.96
N TYR A 308 -12.97 -10.06 -2.06
CA TYR A 308 -13.12 -9.36 -3.35
C TYR A 308 -14.53 -9.48 -3.92
N LEU A 309 -15.13 -10.68 -3.85
CA LEU A 309 -16.50 -10.91 -4.31
C LEU A 309 -17.52 -10.08 -3.52
N LEU A 310 -17.23 -9.79 -2.25
CA LEU A 310 -18.05 -8.95 -1.38
C LEU A 310 -17.97 -7.47 -1.77
N VAL A 311 -16.77 -6.92 -1.95
CA VAL A 311 -16.58 -5.46 -2.08
C VAL A 311 -16.75 -4.92 -3.51
N CYS A 312 -16.39 -5.71 -4.53
CA CYS A 312 -16.34 -5.22 -5.91
C CYS A 312 -17.70 -4.76 -6.48
N PRO A 313 -18.84 -5.43 -6.18
CA PRO A 313 -20.15 -4.94 -6.65
C PRO A 313 -20.47 -3.53 -6.14
N GLY A 314 -20.28 -3.28 -4.83
CA GLY A 314 -20.52 -1.96 -4.23
C GLY A 314 -19.59 -0.88 -4.79
N LEU A 315 -18.32 -1.23 -5.07
CA LEU A 315 -17.39 -0.33 -5.75
C LEU A 315 -17.83 0.02 -7.18
N ALA A 316 -18.28 -0.98 -7.94
CA ALA A 316 -18.78 -0.75 -9.29
C ALA A 316 -19.97 0.21 -9.27
N ASP A 317 -20.90 0.02 -8.33
CA ASP A 317 -22.07 0.88 -8.15
C ASP A 317 -21.66 2.30 -7.70
N ALA A 318 -20.69 2.43 -6.80
CA ALA A 318 -20.20 3.73 -6.33
C ALA A 318 -19.52 4.58 -7.41
N TRP A 319 -19.01 3.97 -8.48
CA TRP A 319 -18.41 4.69 -9.61
C TRP A 319 -19.39 4.91 -10.77
N ASP A 320 -20.55 4.24 -10.77
CA ASP A 320 -21.47 4.22 -11.89
C ASP A 320 -22.36 5.47 -11.90
N PRO A 321 -22.24 6.37 -12.89
CA PRO A 321 -23.01 7.62 -12.92
C PRO A 321 -24.50 7.39 -13.15
N ASP A 322 -24.92 6.20 -13.57
CA ASP A 322 -26.32 5.87 -13.85
C ASP A 322 -27.04 5.32 -12.59
N ILE A 323 -26.34 5.13 -11.47
CA ILE A 323 -26.91 4.67 -10.19
C ILE A 323 -27.23 5.88 -9.29
N ALA A 324 -28.53 6.12 -9.07
CA ALA A 324 -29.03 7.31 -8.37
C ALA A 324 -28.96 7.24 -6.83
N ASP A 325 -28.92 6.04 -6.25
CA ASP A 325 -28.95 5.82 -4.80
C ASP A 325 -27.73 4.98 -4.37
N GLY A 326 -26.83 5.55 -3.55
CA GLY A 326 -26.02 4.68 -2.67
C GLY A 326 -24.66 5.15 -2.18
N ALA A 327 -23.99 6.16 -2.76
CA ALA A 327 -22.62 6.48 -2.36
C ALA A 327 -22.33 7.98 -2.26
N ARG A 328 -21.33 8.30 -1.42
CA ARG A 328 -20.67 9.60 -1.37
C ARG A 328 -20.30 10.03 -2.80
N PRO A 329 -20.67 11.25 -3.24
CA PRO A 329 -20.32 11.72 -4.58
C PRO A 329 -18.81 11.64 -4.83
N LEU A 330 -18.43 11.22 -6.05
CA LEU A 330 -17.05 11.25 -6.48
C LEU A 330 -16.50 12.69 -6.38
N PRO A 331 -15.22 12.86 -5.99
CA PRO A 331 -14.59 14.17 -5.97
C PRO A 331 -14.42 14.71 -7.40
N PRO A 332 -14.06 15.99 -7.59
CA PRO A 332 -13.64 16.50 -8.88
C PRO A 332 -12.55 15.62 -9.49
N LEU A 333 -12.82 15.04 -10.66
CA LEU A 333 -11.93 14.08 -11.32
C LEU A 333 -10.98 14.77 -12.30
N SER A 334 -9.82 14.15 -12.51
CA SER A 334 -8.89 14.45 -13.61
C SER A 334 -8.78 13.23 -14.54
N GLY A 335 -8.14 13.37 -15.70
CA GLY A 335 -7.79 12.23 -16.56
C GLY A 335 -7.03 11.13 -15.80
N GLY A 336 -6.13 11.52 -14.88
CA GLY A 336 -5.39 10.63 -14.01
C GLY A 336 -6.26 9.86 -13.02
N HIS A 337 -7.33 10.47 -12.49
CA HIS A 337 -8.31 9.76 -11.65
C HIS A 337 -9.05 8.69 -12.46
N LEU A 338 -9.49 9.01 -13.68
CA LEU A 338 -10.18 8.05 -14.54
C LEU A 338 -9.27 6.88 -14.93
N ALA A 339 -7.99 7.15 -15.18
CA ALA A 339 -6.98 6.12 -15.42
C ALA A 339 -6.78 5.23 -14.18
N ALA A 340 -6.63 5.82 -12.99
CA ALA A 340 -6.45 5.08 -11.74
C ALA A 340 -7.67 4.19 -11.41
N LEU A 341 -8.90 4.68 -11.58
CA LEU A 341 -10.12 3.89 -11.38
C LEU A 341 -10.20 2.70 -12.35
N SER A 342 -9.86 2.93 -13.62
CA SER A 342 -9.82 1.86 -14.64
C SER A 342 -8.78 0.80 -14.30
N ILE A 343 -7.60 1.22 -13.83
CA ILE A 343 -6.54 0.32 -13.35
C ILE A 343 -7.03 -0.45 -12.13
N SER A 344 -7.61 0.20 -11.13
CA SER A 344 -8.12 -0.44 -9.92
C SER A 344 -9.21 -1.48 -10.22
N ALA A 345 -10.16 -1.17 -11.11
CA ALA A 345 -11.18 -2.12 -11.57
C ALA A 345 -10.55 -3.42 -12.09
N ARG A 346 -9.56 -3.29 -12.98
CA ARG A 346 -8.84 -4.42 -13.57
C ARG A 346 -7.98 -5.17 -12.54
N ARG A 347 -7.38 -4.45 -11.59
CA ARG A 347 -6.51 -4.98 -10.52
C ARG A 347 -7.27 -5.94 -9.61
N LEU A 348 -8.45 -5.53 -9.15
CA LEU A 348 -9.28 -6.35 -8.26
C LEU A 348 -9.67 -7.67 -8.92
N VAL A 349 -10.07 -7.62 -10.19
CA VAL A 349 -10.42 -8.79 -11.00
C VAL A 349 -9.22 -9.72 -11.21
N LEU A 350 -8.06 -9.19 -11.58
CA LEU A 350 -6.84 -9.99 -11.82
C LEU A 350 -6.30 -10.64 -10.55
N ARG A 351 -6.33 -9.92 -9.41
CA ARG A 351 -5.95 -10.49 -8.10
C ARG A 351 -6.87 -11.65 -7.74
N THR A 352 -8.18 -11.49 -7.92
CA THR A 352 -9.18 -12.54 -7.66
C THR A 352 -8.98 -13.76 -8.56
N ALA A 353 -8.76 -13.55 -9.86
CA ALA A 353 -8.50 -14.63 -10.81
C ALA A 353 -7.19 -15.36 -10.53
N GLY A 354 -6.15 -14.63 -10.10
CA GLY A 354 -4.88 -15.19 -9.67
C GLY A 354 -4.99 -16.11 -8.45
N LEU A 355 -5.81 -15.73 -7.47
CA LEU A 355 -6.11 -16.56 -6.30
C LEU A 355 -6.91 -17.82 -6.67
N LEU A 356 -7.91 -17.69 -7.55
CA LEU A 356 -8.65 -18.84 -8.09
C LEU A 356 -7.74 -19.78 -8.89
N HIS A 357 -6.82 -19.24 -9.69
CA HIS A 357 -5.83 -20.02 -10.43
C HIS A 357 -4.92 -20.82 -9.48
N GLN A 358 -4.48 -20.21 -8.38
CA GLN A 358 -3.70 -20.92 -7.35
C GLN A 358 -4.51 -22.01 -6.66
N LEU A 359 -5.79 -21.77 -6.34
CA LEU A 359 -6.68 -22.79 -5.79
C LEU A 359 -6.79 -24.00 -6.71
N VAL A 360 -7.01 -23.78 -8.01
CA VAL A 360 -7.05 -24.84 -9.04
C VAL A 360 -5.72 -25.60 -9.08
N THR A 361 -4.60 -24.88 -9.18
CA THR A 361 -3.25 -25.48 -9.23
C THR A 361 -2.98 -26.38 -8.03
N ARG A 362 -3.41 -25.96 -6.82
CA ARG A 362 -3.21 -26.72 -5.57
C ARG A 362 -4.05 -28.00 -5.49
N THR A 363 -5.12 -28.14 -6.27
CA THR A 363 -5.87 -29.40 -6.34
C THR A 363 -5.09 -30.52 -7.05
N GLY A 364 -4.05 -30.18 -7.82
CA GLY A 364 -3.24 -31.14 -8.57
C GLY A 364 -3.90 -31.67 -9.85
N HIS A 365 -5.14 -31.27 -10.13
CA HIS A 365 -5.85 -31.53 -11.38
C HIS A 365 -6.66 -30.27 -11.78
N ASP A 366 -7.51 -30.35 -12.81
CA ASP A 366 -8.38 -29.23 -13.21
C ASP A 366 -9.85 -29.56 -12.91
N PRO A 367 -10.31 -29.40 -11.65
CA PRO A 367 -11.70 -29.63 -11.31
C PRO A 367 -12.59 -28.69 -12.13
N ALA A 368 -13.63 -29.27 -12.75
CA ALA A 368 -14.61 -28.54 -13.54
C ALA A 368 -14.01 -27.77 -14.75
N GLU A 369 -12.83 -28.12 -15.25
CA GLU A 369 -12.22 -27.54 -16.48
C GLU A 369 -12.12 -26.00 -16.44
N VAL A 370 -11.81 -25.43 -15.27
CA VAL A 370 -11.75 -23.98 -15.08
C VAL A 370 -10.36 -23.41 -15.30
N GLY A 371 -9.30 -24.23 -15.27
CA GLY A 371 -7.90 -23.82 -15.46
C GLY A 371 -7.68 -23.06 -16.77
N PRO A 372 -7.98 -23.65 -17.95
CA PRO A 372 -7.86 -22.97 -19.24
C PRO A 372 -8.71 -21.71 -19.36
N VAL A 373 -9.85 -21.64 -18.64
CA VAL A 373 -10.69 -20.44 -18.61
C VAL A 373 -9.98 -19.33 -17.86
N LEU A 374 -9.47 -19.62 -16.66
CA LEU A 374 -8.71 -18.66 -15.85
C LEU A 374 -7.45 -18.18 -16.56
N ASP A 375 -6.72 -19.06 -17.23
CA ASP A 375 -5.54 -18.69 -18.01
C ASP A 375 -5.87 -17.68 -19.11
N ARG A 376 -6.91 -17.95 -19.91
CA ARG A 376 -7.35 -17.03 -20.97
C ARG A 376 -7.80 -15.69 -20.41
N LEU A 377 -8.54 -15.69 -19.30
CA LEU A 377 -8.98 -14.46 -18.64
C LEU A 377 -7.79 -13.65 -18.14
N ILE A 378 -6.87 -14.26 -17.40
CA ILE A 378 -5.67 -13.60 -16.88
C ILE A 378 -4.84 -13.04 -18.04
N ASP A 379 -4.62 -13.79 -19.11
CA ASP A 379 -3.80 -13.34 -20.24
C ASP A 379 -4.46 -12.18 -20.99
N THR A 380 -5.78 -12.24 -21.21
CA THR A 380 -6.56 -11.16 -21.85
C THR A 380 -6.50 -9.88 -21.02
N TRP A 381 -6.73 -10.00 -19.71
CA TRP A 381 -6.72 -8.86 -18.78
C TRP A 381 -5.31 -8.31 -18.53
N CYS A 382 -4.26 -9.13 -18.59
CA CYS A 382 -2.88 -8.66 -18.57
C CYS A 382 -2.50 -7.96 -19.89
N ALA A 383 -3.03 -8.40 -21.03
CA ALA A 383 -2.86 -7.69 -22.30
C ALA A 383 -3.53 -6.31 -22.24
N ASP A 384 -4.71 -6.20 -21.64
CA ASP A 384 -5.41 -4.93 -21.41
C ASP A 384 -4.54 -3.88 -20.70
N TYR A 385 -3.83 -4.27 -19.64
CA TYR A 385 -2.88 -3.39 -18.96
C TYR A 385 -1.72 -2.94 -19.85
N ARG A 386 -1.18 -3.84 -20.66
CA ARG A 386 -0.05 -3.50 -21.55
C ARG A 386 -0.51 -2.61 -22.69
N ASP A 387 -1.61 -2.97 -23.34
CA ASP A 387 -1.99 -2.43 -24.63
C ASP A 387 -2.87 -1.18 -24.47
N ARG A 388 -3.76 -1.13 -23.46
CA ARG A 388 -4.60 0.05 -23.19
C ARG A 388 -3.97 1.03 -22.22
N CYS A 389 -3.39 0.54 -21.12
CA CYS A 389 -2.81 1.41 -20.11
C CYS A 389 -1.33 1.74 -20.39
N GLY A 390 -0.67 1.03 -21.31
CA GLY A 390 0.77 1.23 -21.55
C GLY A 390 1.63 0.84 -20.34
N ALA A 391 1.16 -0.10 -19.51
CA ALA A 391 1.83 -0.49 -18.27
C ALA A 391 3.21 -1.10 -18.57
N ARG A 392 4.26 -0.51 -18.00
CA ARG A 392 5.65 -0.94 -18.21
C ARG A 392 6.36 -1.27 -16.90
N TRP A 393 7.11 -2.37 -16.90
CA TRP A 393 7.91 -2.74 -15.73
C TRP A 393 8.94 -1.65 -15.40
N ILE A 394 8.96 -1.22 -14.14
CA ILE A 394 10.00 -0.36 -13.60
C ILE A 394 11.02 -1.28 -12.92
N PRO A 395 12.31 -1.27 -13.30
CA PRO A 395 13.30 -2.12 -12.64
C PRO A 395 13.32 -1.92 -11.12
N VAL A 396 13.41 -3.01 -10.34
CA VAL A 396 13.44 -2.97 -8.87
C VAL A 396 14.46 -1.95 -8.34
N ALA A 397 15.63 -1.84 -8.98
CA ALA A 397 16.65 -0.85 -8.62
C ALA A 397 16.17 0.61 -8.74
N ARG A 398 15.31 0.93 -9.72
CA ARG A 398 14.70 2.26 -9.88
C ARG A 398 13.57 2.49 -8.88
N GLN A 399 12.74 1.46 -8.63
CA GLN A 399 11.71 1.53 -7.59
C GLN A 399 12.35 1.81 -6.22
N ALA A 400 13.41 1.08 -5.87
CA ALA A 400 14.13 1.26 -4.61
C ALA A 400 14.87 2.60 -4.51
N GLU A 401 15.48 3.08 -5.60
CA GLU A 401 16.09 4.41 -5.64
C GLU A 401 15.05 5.53 -5.48
N TYR A 402 13.85 5.36 -6.04
CA TYR A 402 12.74 6.30 -5.84
C TYR A 402 12.35 6.41 -4.38
N GLN A 403 12.02 5.28 -3.74
CA GLN A 403 11.68 5.29 -2.32
C GLN A 403 12.82 5.84 -1.46
N THR A 404 14.06 5.44 -1.73
CA THR A 404 15.25 5.94 -1.01
C THR A 404 15.34 7.47 -1.08
N ARG A 405 15.17 8.07 -2.26
CA ARG A 405 15.24 9.53 -2.42
C ARG A 405 14.07 10.26 -1.77
N VAL A 406 12.86 9.70 -1.85
CA VAL A 406 11.68 10.27 -1.21
C VAL A 406 11.81 10.22 0.33
N VAL A 407 12.26 9.10 0.89
CA VAL A 407 12.52 8.95 2.33
C VAL A 407 13.57 9.95 2.81
N LEU A 408 14.69 10.09 2.10
CA LEU A 408 15.72 11.07 2.46
C LEU A 408 15.20 12.52 2.34
N ALA A 409 14.35 12.81 1.35
CA ALA A 409 13.72 14.12 1.23
C ALA A 409 12.74 14.41 2.39
N ALA A 410 11.93 13.42 2.78
CA ALA A 410 11.05 13.51 3.94
C ALA A 410 11.85 13.74 5.23
N PHE A 411 12.94 12.99 5.42
CA PHE A 411 13.89 13.19 6.52
C PHE A 411 14.43 14.62 6.59
N GLU A 412 15.00 15.15 5.50
CA GLU A 412 15.53 16.51 5.50
C GLU A 412 14.46 17.58 5.76
N LEU A 413 13.21 17.36 5.33
CA LEU A 413 12.10 18.27 5.58
C LEU A 413 11.62 18.20 7.03
N ALA A 414 11.46 16.99 7.58
CA ALA A 414 11.07 16.76 8.97
C ALA A 414 12.13 17.28 9.96
N LEU A 415 13.43 17.21 9.61
CA LEU A 415 14.49 17.80 10.43
C LEU A 415 14.33 19.32 10.61
N ARG A 416 13.85 20.02 9.57
CA ARG A 416 13.70 21.50 9.53
C ARG A 416 12.44 22.00 10.22
N HIS A 417 11.43 21.16 10.39
CA HIS A 417 10.14 21.53 10.97
C HIS A 417 9.95 20.71 12.25
N PRO A 418 10.48 21.17 13.40
CA PRO A 418 10.20 20.52 14.66
C PRO A 418 8.68 20.48 14.87
N PRO A 419 8.13 19.38 15.41
CA PRO A 419 6.69 19.22 15.55
C PRO A 419 6.11 20.41 16.32
N VAL A 420 5.08 21.04 15.76
CA VAL A 420 4.28 22.01 16.50
C VAL A 420 3.69 21.25 17.68
N PRO A 421 3.89 21.70 18.94
CA PRO A 421 3.23 21.07 20.07
C PRO A 421 1.74 21.05 19.78
N SER A 422 1.11 19.87 19.88
CA SER A 422 -0.34 19.75 19.77
C SER A 422 -0.97 20.72 20.77
N ARG A 423 -1.45 21.86 20.29
CA ARG A 423 -2.32 22.73 21.08
C ARG A 423 -3.63 21.99 21.26
N SER A 424 -3.68 21.19 22.31
CA SER A 424 -4.91 21.01 23.06
C SER A 424 -5.47 22.40 23.36
N SER A 425 -6.72 22.65 22.97
CA SER A 425 -7.45 23.93 22.94
C SER A 425 -7.28 24.79 21.67
N ASP A 426 -8.16 24.52 20.70
CA ASP A 426 -8.68 25.56 19.81
C ASP A 426 -10.14 25.82 20.25
N PRO A 427 -10.45 26.94 20.94
CA PRO A 427 -11.81 27.29 21.32
C PRO A 427 -12.50 27.94 20.11
N GLY A 428 -12.82 27.13 19.11
CA GLY A 428 -13.42 27.58 17.84
C GLY A 428 -14.71 26.87 17.46
N TRP A 429 -15.30 26.08 18.37
CA TRP A 429 -16.57 25.40 18.14
C TRP A 429 -17.60 25.84 19.19
N GLY A 430 -18.12 27.05 19.00
CA GLY A 430 -19.43 27.40 19.52
C GLY A 430 -20.48 26.97 18.47
N PRO A 431 -21.63 26.41 18.86
CA PRO A 431 -22.69 26.13 17.91
C PRO A 431 -23.19 27.47 17.36
N GLU A 432 -23.07 27.69 16.05
CA GLU A 432 -23.79 28.80 15.42
C GLU A 432 -25.29 28.62 15.65
N ALA A 433 -25.89 29.72 16.03
CA ALA A 433 -27.24 29.82 16.57
C ALA A 433 -28.29 29.27 15.61
N ALA A 434 -29.19 28.47 16.17
CA ALA A 434 -30.48 28.17 15.56
C ALA A 434 -31.22 29.49 15.26
N VAL A 435 -31.49 29.75 13.98
CA VAL A 435 -32.48 30.74 13.56
C VAL A 435 -33.85 30.06 13.57
N PRO A 436 -34.87 30.62 14.24
CA PRO A 436 -36.17 29.99 14.39
C PRO A 436 -37.04 30.27 13.16
N MET A 437 -37.81 29.27 12.73
CA MET A 437 -39.02 29.54 11.97
C MET A 437 -40.21 28.82 12.60
N HIS A 438 -41.16 29.67 12.99
CA HIS A 438 -42.45 29.38 13.59
C HIS A 438 -43.39 28.63 12.63
N ARG A 439 -44.23 27.81 13.27
CA ARG A 439 -45.67 27.57 13.01
C ARG A 439 -46.26 28.23 11.75
N GLU A 440 -46.73 27.40 10.83
CA GLU A 440 -48.15 27.06 10.64
C GLU A 440 -48.26 25.66 10.02
#